data_AF-A0A6N2HG94-F1
#
_entry.id   AF-A0A6N2HG94-F1
#
_cell.length_a   1.000
_cell.length_b   1.000
_cell.length_c   1.000
_cell.angle_alpha   90.00
_cell.angle_beta   90.00
_cell.angle_gamma   90.00
#
_symmetry.space_group_name_H-M   'P 1'
#
loop_
_entity.id
_entity.type
_entity.pdbx_description
1 polymer ?
#
loop_
_entity_poly.entity_id
_entity_poly.type
_entity_poly.pdbx_seq_one_letter_code
_entity_poly.pdbx_strand_id
1 'polypeptide(L)'
;MTASPNSCRYCGVDEREHMQRWKPTASWHTWTPPTQDQIKQRMRDRRAARPARHVNVQDRLRAVHADAYAAPEDPRCATCHRDDCPRYWRIQDRLDRRLAARRALLPPFPYDDEPPW
;
A
#
# COMPACT_ATOMS: atom_id res chain seq x y z
N MET A 1 -0.94 21.82 -10.37
CA MET A 1 -2.27 21.34 -9.89
C MET A 1 -2.81 20.35 -10.91
N THR A 2 -2.86 19.05 -10.60
CA THR A 2 -3.46 18.04 -11.48
C THR A 2 -4.97 18.13 -11.38
N ALA A 3 -5.66 18.28 -12.52
CA ALA A 3 -7.13 18.30 -12.55
C ALA A 3 -7.71 17.02 -11.93
N SER A 4 -8.87 17.15 -11.27
CA SER A 4 -9.60 15.99 -10.73
C SER A 4 -9.85 14.96 -11.85
N PRO A 5 -9.78 13.64 -11.58
CA PRO A 5 -9.92 12.62 -12.61
C PRO A 5 -11.19 12.79 -13.46
N ASN A 6 -12.29 13.17 -12.81
CA ASN A 6 -13.62 13.32 -13.41
C ASN A 6 -13.93 14.74 -13.92
N SER A 7 -12.95 15.66 -13.85
CA SER A 7 -13.13 17.01 -14.36
C SER A 7 -13.34 17.03 -15.88
N CYS A 8 -13.99 18.07 -16.41
CA CYS A 8 -14.35 18.18 -17.82
C CYS A 8 -13.17 17.85 -18.74
N ARG A 9 -13.46 17.13 -19.83
CA ARG A 9 -12.49 16.78 -20.89
C ARG A 9 -11.69 17.98 -21.38
N TYR A 10 -12.36 19.11 -21.57
CA TYR A 10 -11.77 20.30 -22.19
C TYR A 10 -11.22 21.25 -21.13
N CYS A 11 -12.02 21.65 -20.15
CA CYS A 11 -11.64 22.69 -19.19
C CYS A 11 -10.82 22.19 -18.00
N GLY A 12 -10.95 20.91 -17.62
CA GLY A 12 -10.37 20.41 -16.36
C GLY A 12 -11.09 20.94 -15.11
N VAL A 13 -12.28 21.52 -15.26
CA VAL A 13 -13.15 21.99 -14.15
C VAL A 13 -14.15 20.89 -13.78
N ASP A 14 -14.42 20.73 -12.49
CA ASP A 14 -15.38 19.74 -11.99
C ASP A 14 -16.81 20.06 -12.41
N GLU A 15 -17.64 19.02 -12.53
CA GLU A 15 -19.01 19.08 -13.05
C GLU A 15 -19.87 20.16 -12.39
N ARG A 16 -19.79 20.26 -11.06
CA ARG A 16 -20.58 21.19 -10.26
C ARG A 16 -20.23 22.66 -10.52
N GLU A 17 -18.98 22.95 -10.88
CA GLU A 17 -18.45 24.32 -11.06
C GLU A 17 -18.29 24.71 -12.53
N HIS A 18 -18.54 23.76 -13.44
CA HIS A 18 -18.24 23.92 -14.85
C HIS A 18 -19.17 24.91 -15.54
N MET A 19 -20.49 24.78 -15.33
CA MET A 19 -21.53 25.52 -16.05
C MET A 19 -21.29 25.45 -17.57
N GLN A 20 -21.41 26.58 -18.28
CA GLN A 20 -21.07 26.71 -19.69
C GLN A 20 -19.80 27.56 -19.83
N ARG A 21 -18.81 27.05 -20.56
CA ARG A 21 -17.52 27.75 -20.75
C ARG A 21 -17.10 27.73 -22.20
N TRP A 22 -16.40 28.78 -22.61
CA TRP A 22 -15.79 28.86 -23.93
C TRP A 22 -14.33 28.40 -23.86
N LYS A 23 -13.92 27.54 -24.79
CA LYS A 23 -12.51 27.15 -24.97
C LYS A 23 -12.20 27.04 -26.47
N PRO A 24 -11.03 27.49 -26.96
CA PRO A 24 -10.72 27.52 -28.40
C PRO A 24 -10.89 26.17 -29.11
N THR A 25 -10.58 25.07 -28.41
CA THR A 25 -10.65 23.71 -28.96
C THR A 25 -12.05 23.11 -29.01
N ALA A 26 -13.03 23.69 -28.32
CA ALA A 26 -14.37 23.10 -28.14
C ALA A 26 -15.51 24.13 -28.25
N SER A 27 -15.21 25.39 -28.56
CA SER A 27 -16.15 26.51 -28.54
C SER A 27 -16.91 26.58 -27.20
N TRP A 28 -18.11 27.17 -27.18
CA TRP A 28 -19.02 27.10 -26.05
C TRP A 28 -19.45 25.66 -25.82
N HIS A 29 -19.15 25.13 -24.64
CA HIS A 29 -19.53 23.76 -24.28
C HIS A 29 -20.01 23.69 -22.84
N THR A 30 -20.92 22.75 -22.60
CA THR A 30 -21.32 22.29 -21.27
C THR A 30 -20.33 21.26 -20.75
N TRP A 31 -20.46 20.88 -19.49
CA TRP A 31 -19.59 19.85 -18.92
C TRP A 31 -19.66 18.58 -19.76
N THR A 32 -18.49 18.09 -20.18
CA THR A 32 -18.36 16.86 -20.98
C THR A 32 -17.47 15.89 -20.20
N PRO A 33 -17.91 14.64 -20.01
CA PRO A 33 -17.12 13.66 -19.27
C PRO A 33 -15.75 13.43 -19.92
N PRO A 34 -14.67 13.28 -19.12
CA PRO A 34 -13.35 12.94 -19.64
C PRO A 34 -13.32 11.54 -20.23
N THR A 35 -12.40 11.30 -21.18
CA THR A 35 -12.19 9.95 -21.70
C THR A 35 -11.51 9.05 -20.67
N GLN A 36 -11.65 7.74 -20.85
CA GLN A 36 -10.93 6.76 -20.03
C GLN A 36 -9.41 6.98 -20.06
N ASP A 37 -8.84 7.35 -21.20
CA ASP A 37 -7.42 7.66 -21.32
C ASP A 37 -7.03 8.91 -20.52
N GLN A 38 -7.85 9.95 -20.55
CA GLN A 38 -7.63 11.16 -19.75
C GLN A 38 -7.73 10.88 -18.25
N ILE A 39 -8.71 10.09 -17.83
CA ILE A 39 -8.86 9.66 -16.44
C ILE A 39 -7.62 8.86 -16.02
N LYS A 40 -7.20 7.89 -16.84
CA LYS A 40 -6.02 7.05 -16.59
C LYS A 40 -4.76 7.90 -16.44
N GLN A 41 -4.55 8.87 -17.32
CA GLN A 41 -3.39 9.75 -17.25
C GLN A 41 -3.42 10.62 -16.00
N ARG A 42 -4.55 11.26 -15.69
CA ARG A 42 -4.72 12.06 -14.45
C ARG A 42 -4.46 11.24 -13.19
N MET A 43 -4.90 9.97 -13.17
CA MET A 43 -4.64 9.07 -12.05
C MET A 43 -3.16 8.71 -11.93
N ARG A 44 -2.44 8.56 -13.04
CA ARG A 44 -0.98 8.37 -13.03
C ARG A 44 -0.27 9.60 -12.50
N ASP A 45 -0.64 10.79 -13.00
CA ASP A 45 -0.05 12.05 -12.57
C ASP A 45 -0.28 12.29 -11.06
N ARG A 46 -1.51 12.02 -10.59
CA ARG A 46 -1.84 12.08 -9.16
C ARG A 46 -1.04 11.10 -8.31
N ARG A 47 -0.76 9.89 -8.83
CA ARG A 47 0.10 8.91 -8.14
C ARG A 47 1.56 9.37 -8.11
N ALA A 48 2.07 9.92 -9.21
CA ALA A 48 3.43 10.43 -9.32
C ALA A 48 3.65 11.67 -8.42
N ALA A 49 2.64 12.53 -8.30
CA ALA A 49 2.67 13.70 -7.43
C ALA A 49 2.43 13.38 -5.95
N ARG A 50 2.13 12.13 -5.59
CA ARG A 50 1.91 11.74 -4.20
C ARG A 50 3.25 11.80 -3.46
N PRO A 51 3.40 12.62 -2.40
CA PRO A 51 4.63 12.63 -1.63
C PRO A 51 4.85 11.25 -1.00
N ALA A 52 6.10 10.81 -0.96
CA ALA A 52 6.45 9.60 -0.22
C ALA A 52 6.01 9.78 1.23
N ARG A 53 5.03 8.98 1.67
CA ARG A 53 4.65 8.96 3.08
C ARG A 53 5.80 8.31 3.83
N HIS A 54 6.54 9.10 4.61
CA HIS A 54 7.50 8.56 5.56
C HIS A 54 6.73 7.73 6.59
N VAL A 55 6.92 6.42 6.54
CA VAL A 55 6.40 5.51 7.55
C VAL A 55 7.22 5.72 8.82
N ASN A 56 6.59 6.23 9.88
CA ASN A 56 7.29 6.45 11.14
C ASN A 56 7.49 5.10 11.88
N VAL A 57 8.31 5.13 12.93
CA VAL A 57 8.58 3.93 13.75
C VAL A 57 7.30 3.40 14.39
N GLN A 58 6.36 4.27 14.79
CA GLN A 58 5.07 3.84 15.35
C GLN A 58 4.17 3.12 14.33
N ASP A 59 4.12 3.55 13.08
CA ASP A 59 3.39 2.92 11.97
C ASP A 59 4.00 1.53 11.69
N ARG A 60 5.34 1.41 11.77
CA ARG A 60 6.02 0.11 11.68
C ARG A 60 5.72 -0.78 12.89
N LEU A 61 5.83 -0.25 14.11
CA LEU A 61 5.55 -0.99 15.34
C LEU A 61 4.07 -1.42 15.40
N ARG A 62 3.13 -0.61 14.91
CA ARG A 62 1.71 -0.97 14.84
C ARG A 62 1.44 -2.06 13.81
N ALA A 63 2.20 -2.08 12.71
CA ALA A 63 2.18 -3.20 11.76
C ALA A 63 2.77 -4.47 12.38
N VAL A 64 3.87 -4.36 13.14
CA VAL A 64 4.48 -5.48 13.88
C VAL A 64 3.57 -5.95 15.03
N HIS A 65 2.83 -5.07 15.71
CA HIS A 65 1.87 -5.43 16.75
C HIS A 65 0.63 -6.14 16.21
N ALA A 66 0.28 -5.95 14.93
CA ALA A 66 -0.70 -6.81 14.27
C ALA A 66 -0.17 -8.25 14.09
N ASP A 67 1.15 -8.45 14.17
CA ASP A 67 1.84 -9.73 14.04
C ASP A 67 2.32 -10.30 15.41
N ALA A 68 2.16 -9.59 16.54
CA ALA A 68 2.92 -9.85 17.77
C ALA A 68 2.13 -10.19 19.06
N TYR A 69 0.89 -10.66 18.98
CA TYR A 69 0.35 -11.49 20.07
C TYR A 69 0.48 -12.96 19.73
N ALA A 70 1.72 -13.39 19.48
CA ALA A 70 2.13 -14.77 19.70
C ALA A 70 2.26 -14.98 21.21
N ALA A 71 1.14 -15.00 21.92
CA ALA A 71 1.12 -15.74 23.19
C ALA A 71 1.33 -17.22 22.82
N PRO A 72 2.16 -17.97 23.55
CA PRO A 72 2.52 -19.34 23.20
C PRO A 72 1.33 -20.32 23.16
N GLU A 73 0.14 -19.90 23.58
CA GLU A 73 -0.97 -20.80 23.86
C GLU A 73 -2.09 -20.81 22.80
N ASP A 74 -2.17 -19.83 21.88
CA ASP A 74 -2.96 -20.00 20.65
C ASP A 74 -2.76 -18.81 19.68
N PRO A 75 -2.12 -19.01 18.51
CA PRO A 75 -1.92 -17.92 17.55
C PRO A 75 -3.24 -17.48 16.90
N ARG A 76 -3.78 -16.33 17.34
CA ARG A 76 -5.02 -15.75 16.79
C ARG A 76 -4.73 -14.63 15.78
N CYS A 77 -5.52 -14.58 14.70
CA CYS A 77 -5.44 -13.46 13.76
C CYS A 77 -5.86 -12.13 14.40
N ALA A 78 -4.96 -11.13 14.47
CA ALA A 78 -5.25 -9.82 15.06
C ALA A 78 -6.34 -8.99 14.35
N THR A 79 -6.77 -9.39 13.14
CA THR A 79 -7.85 -8.71 12.39
C THR A 79 -9.22 -9.36 12.59
N CYS A 80 -9.29 -10.70 12.61
CA CYS A 80 -10.58 -11.41 12.67
C CYS A 80 -10.76 -12.28 13.91
N HIS A 81 -9.75 -12.34 14.80
CA HIS A 81 -9.74 -13.07 16.07
C HIS A 81 -10.12 -14.55 15.97
N ARG A 82 -9.85 -15.17 14.81
CA ARG A 82 -10.01 -16.61 14.58
C ARG A 82 -8.66 -17.30 14.49
N ASP A 83 -8.64 -18.56 14.92
CA ASP A 83 -7.46 -19.41 15.03
C ASP A 83 -7.19 -20.13 13.68
N ASP A 84 -8.22 -20.24 12.83
CA ASP A 84 -8.19 -20.88 11.52
C ASP A 84 -8.06 -19.89 10.34
N CYS A 85 -7.67 -18.64 10.57
CA CYS A 85 -7.70 -17.59 9.54
C CYS A 85 -6.70 -17.86 8.38
N PRO A 86 -7.15 -18.06 7.12
CA PRO A 86 -6.26 -18.34 5.99
C PRO A 86 -5.33 -17.17 5.61
N ARG A 87 -5.68 -15.94 6.01
CA ARG A 87 -4.81 -14.76 5.83
C ARG A 87 -3.66 -14.76 6.82
N TYR A 88 -3.92 -15.14 8.07
CA TYR A 88 -2.90 -15.25 9.12
C TYR A 88 -1.86 -16.30 8.74
N TRP A 89 -2.29 -17.51 8.39
CA TRP A 89 -1.39 -18.60 8.00
C TRP A 89 -0.50 -18.26 6.80
N ARG A 90 -1.01 -17.55 5.78
CA ARG A 90 -0.20 -17.08 4.64
C ARG A 90 0.85 -16.03 5.02
N ILE A 91 0.59 -15.23 6.04
CA ILE A 91 1.56 -14.25 6.55
C ILE A 91 2.63 -14.98 7.36
N GLN A 92 2.23 -15.91 8.24
CA GLN A 92 3.16 -16.72 9.05
C GLN A 92 4.10 -17.55 8.17
N ASP A 93 3.59 -18.33 7.21
CA ASP A 93 4.43 -19.11 6.29
C ASP A 93 5.46 -18.24 5.53
N ARG A 94 5.09 -17.01 5.16
CA ARG A 94 6.03 -16.07 4.55
C ARG A 94 7.12 -15.61 5.52
N LEU A 95 6.76 -15.35 6.78
CA LEU A 95 7.72 -14.97 7.82
C LEU A 95 8.65 -16.13 8.16
N ASP A 96 8.12 -17.34 8.30
CA ASP A 96 8.88 -18.57 8.56
C ASP A 96 9.89 -18.83 7.44
N ARG A 97 9.47 -18.74 6.17
CA ARG A 97 10.39 -18.87 5.02
C ARG A 97 11.49 -17.82 5.04
N ARG A 98 11.19 -16.58 5.45
CA ARG A 98 12.20 -15.51 5.57
C ARG A 98 13.16 -15.78 6.72
N LEU A 99 12.67 -16.25 7.87
CA LEU A 99 13.50 -16.64 9.01
C LEU A 99 14.38 -17.83 8.68
N ALA A 100 13.84 -18.85 8.00
CA ALA A 100 14.59 -20.00 7.51
C ALA A 100 15.68 -19.58 6.51
N ALA A 101 15.36 -18.74 5.54
CA ALA A 101 16.34 -18.19 4.60
C ALA A 101 17.43 -17.38 5.31
N ARG A 102 17.07 -16.54 6.29
CA ARG A 102 18.03 -15.80 7.10
C ARG A 102 18.91 -16.73 7.94
N ARG A 103 18.34 -17.80 8.52
CA ARG A 103 19.08 -18.80 9.29
C ARG A 103 20.04 -19.60 8.42
N ALA A 104 19.65 -19.93 7.18
CA ALA A 104 20.50 -20.63 6.23
C ALA A 104 21.72 -19.80 5.78
N LEU A 105 21.62 -18.47 5.84
CA LEU A 105 22.73 -17.56 5.54
C LEU A 105 23.67 -17.35 6.74
N LEU A 106 23.27 -17.72 7.95
CA LEU A 106 24.15 -17.63 9.10
C LEU A 106 25.18 -18.77 9.02
N PRO A 107 26.48 -18.49 9.23
CA PRO A 107 27.46 -19.55 9.36
C PRO A 107 27.06 -20.48 10.53
N PRO A 108 27.33 -21.79 10.42
CA PRO A 108 27.13 -22.69 11.56
C PRO A 108 27.91 -22.12 12.74
N PHE A 109 27.23 -21.96 13.89
CA PHE A 109 27.87 -21.47 15.10
C PHE A 109 29.03 -22.40 15.46
N PRO A 110 30.28 -21.92 15.52
CA PRO A 110 31.40 -22.72 16.02
C PRO A 110 31.35 -22.66 17.55
N TYR A 111 30.51 -23.47 18.16
CA TYR A 111 30.51 -23.69 19.61
C TYR A 111 30.62 -25.19 19.93
N ASP A 112 31.48 -25.90 19.19
CA ASP A 112 31.88 -27.26 19.55
C ASP A 112 33.29 -27.33 20.19
N ASP A 113 34.02 -26.21 20.24
CA ASP A 113 35.30 -26.12 20.94
C ASP A 113 35.10 -25.36 22.27
N GLU A 114 34.39 -25.97 23.24
CA GLU A 114 34.61 -25.60 24.65
C GLU A 114 36.07 -25.99 24.99
N PRO A 115 36.95 -25.02 25.33
CA PRO A 115 38.31 -25.36 25.72
C PRO A 115 38.24 -26.23 26.97
N PRO A 116 39.01 -27.34 27.05
CA PRO A 116 39.06 -28.14 28.26
C PRO A 116 39.82 -27.35 29.32
N TRP A 117 39.09 -26.66 30.18
CA TRP A 117 39.58 -26.26 31.48
C TRP A 117 39.12 -27.27 32.53
#